data_AF-A0A8J7HWS0-F1
#
_entry.id   AF-A0A8J7HWS0-F1
#
_cell.length_a   1.000
_cell.length_b   1.000
_cell.length_c   1.000
_cell.angle_alpha   90.00
_cell.angle_beta   90.00
_cell.angle_gamma   90.00
#
_symmetry.space_group_name_H-M   'P 1'
#
loop_
_entity.id
_entity.type
_entity.pdbx_description
1 polymer ?
#
loop_
_entity_poly.entity_id
_entity_poly.type
_entity_poly.pdbx_seq_one_letter_code
_entity_poly.pdbx_strand_id
1 'polypeptide(L)'
;MKLPRTTLVLILLALGLGSFVYFYEIRGATQRQEIKDKQQKIFSFAADDVQALTVKTKKLTVNLERNSQSSNPKWLLKSPVSEPANDAIVSYLMDLLVDGKSDRTFSITPKQLGEFCLDQPQATIDIKLKNQKTHQIILGKANFNHSLVYAQTDTTPQPNGNINVLLVTTDFENAVNREISEWKQPVDNKATPLPSILPLPTPTNSK
;
A
#
# COMPACT_ATOMS: atom_id res chain seq x y z
N MET A 1 -16.30 -3.22 -58.28
CA MET A 1 -16.14 -1.77 -58.55
C MET A 1 -14.68 -1.40 -58.36
N LYS A 2 -14.06 -0.67 -59.30
CA LYS A 2 -12.65 -0.24 -59.19
C LYS A 2 -12.60 1.04 -58.34
N LEU A 3 -11.86 1.03 -57.23
CA LEU A 3 -11.67 2.23 -56.42
C LEU A 3 -10.88 3.28 -57.21
N PRO A 4 -11.32 4.55 -57.27
CA PRO A 4 -10.57 5.58 -57.96
C PRO A 4 -9.26 5.87 -57.21
N ARG A 5 -8.21 6.23 -57.95
CA ARG A 5 -6.86 6.46 -57.41
C ARG A 5 -6.84 7.47 -56.26
N THR A 6 -7.71 8.47 -56.33
CA THR A 6 -7.90 9.48 -55.27
C THR A 6 -8.36 8.85 -53.95
N THR A 7 -9.28 7.88 -53.99
CA THR A 7 -9.70 7.16 -52.77
C THR A 7 -8.57 6.33 -52.18
N LEU A 8 -7.72 5.71 -53.02
CA LEU A 8 -6.53 4.98 -52.54
C LEU A 8 -5.53 5.91 -51.84
N VAL A 9 -5.28 7.10 -52.41
CA VAL A 9 -4.41 8.11 -51.78
C VAL A 9 -4.98 8.57 -50.44
N LEU A 10 -6.28 8.84 -50.37
CA LEU A 10 -6.94 9.24 -49.12
C LEU A 10 -6.89 8.14 -48.05
N ILE A 11 -7.05 6.88 -48.43
CA ILE A 11 -6.92 5.74 -47.50
C ILE A 11 -5.50 5.64 -46.96
N LEU A 12 -4.48 5.75 -47.81
CA LEU A 12 -3.09 5.71 -47.37
C LEU A 12 -2.74 6.88 -46.45
N LEU A 13 -3.24 8.08 -46.77
CA LEU A 13 -3.08 9.25 -45.91
C LEU A 13 -3.77 9.05 -44.56
N ALA A 14 -5.00 8.52 -44.55
CA ALA A 14 -5.75 8.24 -43.33
C ALA A 14 -5.05 7.18 -42.47
N LEU A 15 -4.50 6.12 -43.07
CA LEU A 15 -3.71 5.11 -42.35
C LEU A 15 -2.40 5.70 -41.81
N GLY A 16 -1.72 6.56 -42.56
CA GLY A 16 -0.50 7.25 -42.12
C GLY A 16 -0.76 8.16 -40.93
N LEU A 17 -1.79 9.01 -41.01
CA LEU A 17 -2.19 9.91 -39.92
C LEU A 17 -2.71 9.12 -38.70
N GLY A 18 -3.52 8.09 -38.93
CA GLY A 18 -4.02 7.21 -37.87
C GLY A 18 -2.90 6.47 -37.14
N SER A 19 -1.90 5.98 -37.88
CA SER A 19 -0.70 5.36 -37.30
C SER A 19 0.12 6.37 -36.49
N PHE A 20 0.32 7.58 -37.03
CA PHE A 20 1.06 8.64 -36.34
C PHE A 20 0.40 9.00 -35.00
N VAL A 21 -0.91 9.26 -34.98
CA VAL A 21 -1.67 9.55 -33.75
C VAL A 21 -1.62 8.38 -32.76
N TYR A 22 -1.80 7.14 -33.24
CA TYR A 22 -1.72 5.96 -32.39
C TYR A 22 -0.36 5.81 -31.68
N PHE A 23 0.74 6.02 -32.41
CA PHE A 23 2.08 5.89 -31.84
C PHE A 23 2.44 7.06 -30.91
N TYR A 24 2.14 8.30 -31.28
CA TYR A 24 2.51 9.48 -30.50
C TYR A 24 1.59 9.73 -29.31
N GLU A 25 0.28 9.70 -29.51
CA GLU A 25 -0.68 10.04 -28.46
C GLU A 25 -0.96 8.84 -27.58
N ILE A 26 -1.40 7.71 -28.15
CA ILE A 26 -1.86 6.58 -27.34
C ILE A 26 -0.67 5.83 -26.74
N ARG A 27 0.23 5.30 -27.58
CA ARG A 27 1.37 4.51 -27.09
C ARG A 27 2.38 5.37 -26.32
N GLY A 28 2.61 6.60 -26.78
CA GLY A 28 3.50 7.55 -26.11
C GLY A 28 2.98 7.99 -24.74
N ALA A 29 1.69 8.28 -24.60
CA ALA A 29 1.10 8.63 -23.30
C ALA A 29 1.18 7.46 -22.31
N THR A 30 0.87 6.24 -22.74
CA THR A 30 0.94 5.04 -21.89
C THR A 30 2.36 4.82 -21.36
N GLN A 31 3.38 4.87 -22.22
CA GLN A 31 4.77 4.71 -21.78
C GLN A 31 5.19 5.81 -20.80
N ARG A 32 4.82 7.06 -21.06
CA ARG A 32 5.14 8.17 -20.16
C ARG A 32 4.47 8.01 -18.80
N GLN A 33 3.24 7.51 -18.78
CA GLN A 33 2.52 7.23 -17.55
C GLN A 33 3.17 6.07 -16.78
N GLU A 34 3.53 4.98 -17.44
CA GLU A 34 4.25 3.85 -16.82
C GLU A 34 5.60 4.28 -16.22
N ILE A 35 6.34 5.15 -16.90
CA ILE A 35 7.61 5.68 -16.40
C ILE A 35 7.36 6.53 -15.14
N LYS A 36 6.36 7.42 -15.16
CA LYS A 36 5.99 8.22 -13.98
C LYS A 36 5.55 7.34 -12.82
N ASP A 37 4.69 6.36 -13.07
CA ASP A 37 4.20 5.44 -12.06
C ASP A 37 5.35 4.63 -11.42
N LYS A 38 6.31 4.17 -12.23
CA LYS A 38 7.52 3.51 -11.72
C LYS A 38 8.42 4.43 -10.92
N GLN A 39 8.55 5.70 -11.32
CA GLN A 39 9.36 6.69 -10.61
C GLN A 39 8.74 7.13 -9.28
N GLN A 40 7.40 7.14 -9.19
CA GLN A 40 6.69 7.51 -7.96
C GLN A 40 6.55 6.34 -7.00
N LYS A 41 6.72 5.09 -7.46
CA LYS A 41 6.58 3.90 -6.61
C LYS A 41 7.57 3.93 -5.44
N ILE A 42 7.08 3.67 -4.23
CA ILE A 42 7.90 3.70 -3.01
C ILE A 42 8.84 2.48 -2.96
N PHE A 43 8.30 1.28 -3.24
CA PHE A 43 9.07 0.03 -3.24
C PHE A 43 8.82 -0.79 -4.52
N SER A 44 9.78 -1.64 -4.89
CA SER A 44 9.73 -2.43 -6.13
C SER A 44 9.58 -3.94 -5.92
N PHE A 45 9.30 -4.40 -4.70
CA PHE A 45 9.03 -5.81 -4.41
C PHE A 45 7.55 -6.18 -4.62
N ALA A 46 7.26 -7.48 -4.77
CA ALA A 46 5.90 -8.00 -4.79
C ALA A 46 5.41 -8.35 -3.38
N ALA A 47 4.09 -8.32 -3.14
CA ALA A 47 3.49 -8.73 -1.87
C ALA A 47 3.93 -10.15 -1.45
N ASP A 48 4.05 -11.04 -2.44
CA ASP A 48 4.46 -12.42 -2.20
C ASP A 48 5.91 -12.60 -1.81
N ASP A 49 6.76 -11.60 -2.05
CA ASP A 49 8.15 -11.63 -1.64
C ASP A 49 8.34 -11.30 -0.16
N VAL A 50 7.33 -10.68 0.48
CA VAL A 50 7.42 -10.26 1.88
C VAL A 50 7.22 -11.46 2.81
N GLN A 51 8.18 -11.66 3.71
CA GLN A 51 8.17 -12.76 4.67
C GLN A 51 7.90 -12.29 6.10
N ALA A 52 8.36 -11.10 6.46
CA ALA A 52 8.09 -10.51 7.77
C ALA A 52 7.92 -8.99 7.67
N LEU A 53 7.08 -8.47 8.56
CA LEU A 53 6.87 -7.04 8.76
C LEU A 53 7.04 -6.74 10.25
N THR A 54 7.76 -5.67 10.57
CA THR A 54 7.84 -5.16 11.94
C THR A 54 7.39 -3.71 11.95
N VAL A 55 6.26 -3.45 12.61
CA VAL A 55 5.71 -2.10 12.76
C VAL A 55 6.06 -1.62 14.16
N LYS A 56 6.79 -0.51 14.26
CA LYS A 56 7.14 0.11 15.54
C LYS A 56 6.51 1.49 15.59
N THR A 57 5.81 1.78 16.67
CA THR A 57 5.29 3.10 17.02
C THR A 57 5.78 3.45 18.42
N LYS A 58 5.49 4.67 18.89
CA LYS A 58 5.79 5.08 20.28
C LYS A 58 5.04 4.25 21.33
N LYS A 59 3.91 3.64 20.97
CA LYS A 59 3.01 2.93 21.90
C LYS A 59 3.18 1.41 21.84
N LEU A 60 3.48 0.89 20.65
CA LEU A 60 3.39 -0.55 20.36
C LEU A 60 4.42 -0.96 19.31
N THR A 61 4.98 -2.15 19.49
CA THR A 61 5.75 -2.87 18.47
C THR A 61 5.02 -4.15 18.08
N VAL A 62 4.74 -4.31 16.80
CA VAL A 62 4.04 -5.44 16.21
C VAL A 62 5.00 -6.18 15.28
N ASN A 63 5.19 -7.48 15.52
CA ASN A 63 5.97 -8.35 14.64
C ASN A 63 5.05 -9.33 13.94
N LEU A 64 5.08 -9.32 12.61
CA LEU A 64 4.27 -10.16 11.74
C LEU A 64 5.16 -11.07 10.92
N GLU A 65 4.82 -12.34 10.84
CA GLU A 65 5.50 -13.31 9.99
C GLU A 65 4.51 -14.09 9.15
N ARG A 66 4.84 -14.25 7.87
CA ARG A 66 4.02 -15.05 6.95
C ARG A 66 4.34 -16.52 7.16
N ASN A 67 3.31 -17.33 7.46
CA ASN A 67 3.47 -18.77 7.56
C ASN A 67 3.52 -19.41 6.16
N SER A 68 4.72 -19.50 5.59
CA SER A 68 4.97 -20.06 4.26
C SER A 68 4.81 -21.58 4.14
N GLN A 69 4.52 -22.30 5.24
CA GLN A 69 4.43 -23.76 5.24
C GLN A 69 3.03 -24.29 4.88
N SER A 70 2.05 -23.41 4.68
CA SER A 70 0.67 -23.73 4.32
C SER A 70 0.41 -23.43 2.84
N SER A 71 -0.48 -24.21 2.21
CA SER A 71 -0.99 -23.93 0.86
C SER A 71 -1.70 -22.57 0.76
N ASN A 72 -2.26 -22.09 1.87
CA ASN A 72 -2.78 -20.73 2.06
C ASN A 72 -1.97 -20.06 3.18
N PRO A 73 -0.90 -19.32 2.85
CA PRO A 73 -0.02 -18.72 3.85
C PRO A 73 -0.74 -17.60 4.59
N LYS A 74 -0.98 -17.83 5.88
CA LYS A 74 -1.58 -16.84 6.79
C LYS A 74 -0.52 -16.03 7.51
N TRP A 75 -0.87 -14.81 7.88
CA TRP A 75 0.00 -13.98 8.72
C TRP A 75 -0.16 -14.36 10.19
N LEU A 76 0.96 -14.41 10.90
CA LEU A 76 1.02 -14.65 12.33
C LEU A 76 1.55 -13.40 13.01
N LEU A 77 0.83 -12.95 14.02
CA LEU A 77 1.31 -11.98 14.99
C LEU A 77 2.23 -12.73 15.95
N LYS A 78 3.50 -12.36 15.99
CA LYS A 78 4.53 -12.98 16.84
C LYS A 78 4.79 -12.21 18.13
N SER A 79 4.57 -10.90 18.09
CA SER A 79 4.77 -9.97 19.21
C SER A 79 3.78 -8.82 19.10
N PRO A 80 3.23 -8.31 20.23
CA PRO A 80 3.49 -8.69 21.62
C PRO A 80 2.84 -10.01 22.07
N VAL A 81 1.91 -10.57 21.28
CA VAL A 81 1.29 -11.87 21.55
C VAL A 81 1.49 -12.78 20.35
N SER A 82 1.43 -14.10 20.56
CA SER A 82 1.59 -15.09 19.51
C SER A 82 0.22 -15.63 19.09
N GLU A 83 -0.41 -15.02 18.08
CA GLU A 83 -1.76 -15.35 17.61
C GLU A 83 -1.86 -15.20 16.07
N PRO A 84 -2.90 -15.75 15.42
CA PRO A 84 -3.19 -15.40 14.03
C PRO A 84 -3.39 -13.90 13.87
N ALA A 85 -2.72 -13.30 12.88
CA ALA A 85 -2.89 -11.89 12.58
C ALA A 85 -4.20 -11.65 11.82
N ASN A 86 -4.71 -10.42 11.92
CA ASN A 86 -5.86 -9.97 11.15
C ASN A 86 -5.50 -9.84 9.68
N ASP A 87 -5.99 -10.75 8.84
CA ASP A 87 -5.65 -10.80 7.43
C ASP A 87 -5.99 -9.47 6.71
N ALA A 88 -7.12 -8.84 7.04
CA ALA A 88 -7.54 -7.59 6.40
C ALA A 88 -6.61 -6.41 6.74
N ILE A 89 -6.15 -6.34 8.00
CA ILE A 89 -5.24 -5.27 8.45
C ILE A 89 -3.85 -5.44 7.84
N VAL A 90 -3.36 -6.69 7.79
CA VAL A 90 -2.07 -6.96 7.17
C VAL A 90 -2.11 -6.73 5.66
N SER A 91 -3.20 -7.12 4.99
CA SER A 91 -3.41 -6.82 3.57
C SER A 91 -3.43 -5.32 3.30
N TYR A 92 -4.15 -4.53 4.10
CA TYR A 92 -4.17 -3.07 3.95
C TYR A 92 -2.76 -2.46 4.04
N LEU A 93 -1.94 -2.87 5.02
CA LEU A 93 -0.55 -2.42 5.11
C LEU A 93 0.28 -2.90 3.92
N MET A 94 0.07 -4.14 3.46
CA MET A 94 0.79 -4.70 2.31
C MET A 94 0.50 -3.93 1.03
N ASP A 95 -0.76 -3.59 0.78
CA ASP A 95 -1.19 -2.83 -0.40
C ASP A 95 -0.52 -1.45 -0.41
N LEU A 96 -0.42 -0.79 0.75
CA LEU A 96 0.32 0.47 0.87
C LEU A 96 1.81 0.31 0.55
N LEU A 97 2.45 -0.77 1.01
CA LEU A 97 3.87 -1.00 0.75
C LEU A 97 4.14 -1.37 -0.72
N VAL A 98 3.24 -2.13 -1.35
CA VAL A 98 3.43 -2.67 -2.70
C VAL A 98 2.94 -1.71 -3.78
N ASP A 99 1.83 -1.02 -3.57
CA ASP A 99 1.22 -0.11 -4.55
C ASP A 99 1.39 1.37 -4.20
N GLY A 100 1.93 1.65 -3.01
CA GLY A 100 2.18 3.01 -2.53
C GLY A 100 3.06 3.81 -3.47
N LYS A 101 2.63 5.06 -3.66
CA LYS A 101 3.33 6.07 -4.46
C LYS A 101 3.64 7.29 -3.60
N SER A 102 4.80 7.86 -3.84
CA SER A 102 5.17 9.18 -3.34
C SER A 102 4.49 10.25 -4.19
N ASP A 103 3.77 11.15 -3.54
CA ASP A 103 3.22 12.35 -4.17
C ASP A 103 4.37 13.24 -4.68
N ARG A 104 5.39 13.40 -3.82
CA ARG A 104 6.56 14.22 -4.10
C ARG A 104 7.78 13.71 -3.36
N THR A 105 8.92 13.74 -4.03
CA THR A 105 10.22 13.47 -3.43
C THR A 105 11.09 14.72 -3.52
N PHE A 106 11.79 15.05 -2.44
CA PHE A 106 12.72 16.17 -2.39
C PHE A 106 13.94 15.84 -1.52
N SER A 107 15.02 16.59 -1.72
CA SER A 107 16.30 16.36 -1.05
C SER A 107 16.48 17.35 0.09
N ILE A 108 16.94 16.87 1.23
CA ILE A 108 17.26 17.69 2.42
C ILE A 108 18.67 17.40 2.91
N THR A 109 19.22 18.33 3.67
CA THR A 109 20.47 18.08 4.41
C THR A 109 20.19 17.30 5.71
N PRO A 110 21.15 16.53 6.25
CA PRO A 110 20.96 15.80 7.51
C PRO A 110 20.58 16.68 8.70
N LYS A 111 20.94 17.97 8.70
CA LYS A 111 20.58 18.91 9.77
C LYS A 111 19.08 19.23 9.82
N GLN A 112 18.35 18.97 8.73
CA GLN A 112 16.93 19.27 8.60
C GLN A 112 16.04 18.07 8.96
N LEU A 113 16.62 16.91 9.33
CA LEU A 113 15.85 15.69 9.63
C LEU A 113 14.76 15.92 10.69
N GLY A 114 15.11 16.68 11.74
CA GLY A 114 14.21 17.03 12.84
C GLY A 114 13.06 17.94 12.42
N GLU A 115 13.21 18.74 11.37
CA GLU A 115 12.11 19.58 10.84
C GLU A 115 10.94 18.72 10.36
N PHE A 116 11.21 17.47 9.96
CA PHE A 116 10.22 16.51 9.46
C PHE A 116 9.91 15.39 10.46
N CYS A 117 10.46 15.44 11.67
CA CYS A 117 10.40 14.37 12.68
C CYS A 117 10.86 13.01 12.16
N LEU A 118 11.88 12.98 11.30
CA LEU A 118 12.46 11.75 10.75
C LEU A 118 13.64 11.22 11.59
N ASP A 119 14.18 12.03 12.50
CA ASP A 119 15.15 11.65 13.54
C ASP A 119 14.47 11.01 14.76
N GLN A 120 13.25 11.44 15.07
CA GLN A 120 12.37 10.88 16.09
C GLN A 120 11.04 10.46 15.46
N PRO A 121 11.03 9.34 14.72
CA PRO A 121 9.88 8.95 13.91
C PRO A 121 8.61 8.71 14.72
N GLN A 122 7.47 8.98 14.10
CA GLN A 122 6.17 8.60 14.65
C GLN A 122 5.98 7.08 14.56
N ALA A 123 6.44 6.49 13.45
CA ALA A 123 6.45 5.06 13.25
C ALA A 123 7.55 4.62 12.28
N THR A 124 7.95 3.36 12.36
CA THR A 124 8.83 2.71 11.38
C THR A 124 8.27 1.36 11.00
N ILE A 125 8.35 1.02 9.72
CA ILE A 125 7.98 -0.30 9.21
C ILE A 125 9.23 -0.93 8.61
N ASP A 126 9.68 -2.03 9.20
CA ASP A 126 10.76 -2.86 8.67
C ASP A 126 10.13 -4.00 7.85
N ILE A 127 10.62 -4.19 6.63
CA ILE A 127 10.14 -5.20 5.68
C ILE A 127 11.28 -6.18 5.42
N LYS A 128 11.04 -7.47 5.67
CA LYS A 128 11.99 -8.53 5.33
C LYS A 128 11.44 -9.39 4.20
N LEU A 129 12.21 -9.47 3.12
CA LEU A 129 11.87 -10.27 1.94
C LEU A 129 12.44 -11.69 2.02
N LYS A 130 11.87 -12.61 1.22
CA LYS A 130 12.31 -14.00 1.09
C LYS A 130 13.78 -14.15 0.71
N ASN A 131 14.29 -13.23 -0.11
CA ASN A 131 15.70 -13.17 -0.53
C ASN A 131 16.63 -12.56 0.54
N GLN A 132 16.15 -12.40 1.77
CA GLN A 132 16.84 -11.78 2.90
C GLN A 132 17.15 -10.29 2.75
N LYS A 133 16.76 -9.63 1.65
CA LYS A 133 16.82 -8.17 1.57
C LYS A 133 15.83 -7.56 2.55
N THR A 134 16.25 -6.46 3.15
CA THR A 134 15.44 -5.68 4.07
C THR A 134 15.19 -4.30 3.48
N HIS A 135 13.96 -3.85 3.61
CA HIS A 135 13.57 -2.47 3.32
C HIS A 135 13.02 -1.82 4.59
N GLN A 136 13.06 -0.50 4.65
CA GLN A 136 12.49 0.25 5.75
C GLN A 136 11.77 1.48 5.21
N ILE A 137 10.61 1.79 5.79
CA ILE A 137 10.00 3.11 5.69
C ILE A 137 9.86 3.71 7.09
N ILE A 138 10.36 4.93 7.23
CA ILE A 138 10.30 5.76 8.42
C ILE A 138 9.23 6.82 8.18
N LEU A 139 8.25 6.91 9.08
CA LEU A 139 7.19 7.91 9.04
C LEU A 139 7.49 9.02 10.03
N GLY A 140 7.65 10.23 9.50
CA GLY A 140 7.80 11.47 10.24
C GLY A 140 6.44 12.11 10.51
N LYS A 141 6.41 13.43 10.64
CA LYS A 141 5.18 14.18 10.91
C LYS A 141 4.30 14.33 9.66
N ALA A 142 3.03 14.65 9.87
CA ALA A 142 2.15 15.11 8.80
C ALA A 142 2.51 16.53 8.32
N ASN A 143 2.13 16.83 7.08
CA ASN A 143 2.20 18.18 6.52
C ASN A 143 1.16 19.11 7.17
N PHE A 144 1.22 20.42 6.85
CA PHE A 144 0.42 21.44 7.55
C PHE A 144 -1.10 21.20 7.53
N ASN A 145 -1.64 20.70 6.42
CA ASN A 145 -3.06 20.41 6.26
C ASN A 145 -3.43 18.95 6.58
N HIS A 146 -2.48 18.16 7.11
CA HIS A 146 -2.64 16.73 7.42
C HIS A 146 -3.14 15.88 6.23
N SER A 147 -2.80 16.24 5.00
CA SER A 147 -3.16 15.46 3.81
C SER A 147 -2.10 14.43 3.43
N LEU A 148 -0.85 14.63 3.87
CA LEU A 148 0.30 13.79 3.54
C LEU A 148 1.24 13.68 4.75
N VAL A 149 2.05 12.63 4.77
CA VAL A 149 3.04 12.34 5.80
C VAL A 149 4.43 12.35 5.19
N TYR A 150 5.39 12.98 5.88
CA TYR A 150 6.80 12.91 5.47
C TYR A 150 7.34 11.52 5.76
N ALA A 151 8.04 10.93 4.80
CA ALA A 151 8.61 9.61 4.94
C ALA A 151 10.04 9.54 4.38
N GLN A 152 10.80 8.56 4.86
CA GLN A 152 12.11 8.21 4.34
C GLN A 152 12.20 6.71 4.13
N THR A 153 12.79 6.28 3.02
CA THR A 153 13.00 4.86 2.72
C THR A 153 14.48 4.49 2.67
N ASP A 154 14.79 3.27 3.13
CA ASP A 154 16.09 2.58 3.01
C ASP A 154 17.35 3.38 3.40
N THR A 155 17.18 4.45 4.19
CA THR A 155 18.21 5.36 4.73
C THR A 155 19.51 5.41 3.92
N THR A 156 19.42 5.59 2.61
CA THR A 156 20.60 5.60 1.74
C THR A 156 20.94 7.06 1.45
N PRO A 157 22.04 7.60 2.02
CA PRO A 157 22.44 8.96 1.71
C PRO A 157 22.78 9.07 0.22
N GLN A 158 22.39 10.17 -0.39
CA GLN A 158 22.85 10.52 -1.72
C GLN A 158 24.40 10.69 -1.71
N PRO A 159 25.08 10.62 -2.87
CA PRO A 159 26.53 10.84 -2.95
C PRO A 159 27.00 12.19 -2.39
N ASN A 160 26.13 13.20 -2.37
CA ASN A 160 26.37 14.52 -1.78
C ASN A 160 26.10 14.59 -0.27
N GLY A 161 25.71 13.48 0.37
CA GLY A 161 25.34 13.39 1.78
C GLY A 161 23.91 13.79 2.11
N ASN A 162 23.11 14.22 1.13
CA ASN A 162 21.71 14.59 1.34
C ASN A 162 20.81 13.36 1.46
N ILE A 163 19.62 13.58 1.98
CA ILE A 163 18.62 12.55 2.24
C ILE A 163 17.38 12.84 1.40
N ASN A 164 16.83 11.79 0.78
CA ASN A 164 15.54 11.88 0.10
C ASN A 164 14.41 11.76 1.12
N VAL A 165 13.52 12.74 1.10
CA VAL A 165 12.25 12.72 1.83
C VAL A 165 11.12 12.61 0.81
N LEU A 166 10.19 11.71 1.11
CA LEU A 166 9.00 11.42 0.33
C LEU A 166 7.78 12.00 1.05
N LEU A 167 6.74 12.34 0.30
CA LEU A 167 5.41 12.60 0.84
C LEU A 167 4.50 11.45 0.47
N VAL A 168 3.98 10.76 1.48
CA VAL A 168 3.09 9.59 1.33
C VAL A 168 1.70 9.90 1.87
N THR A 169 0.71 9.09 1.50
CA THR A 169 -0.67 9.26 1.98
C THR A 169 -0.76 9.04 3.50
N THR A 170 -1.76 9.65 4.14
CA THR A 170 -2.04 9.45 5.57
C THR A 170 -2.45 8.01 5.90
N ASP A 171 -2.78 7.20 4.90
CA ASP A 171 -3.07 5.77 5.07
C ASP A 171 -1.92 5.01 5.73
N PHE A 172 -0.67 5.41 5.49
CA PHE A 172 0.48 4.85 6.18
C PHE A 172 0.43 5.10 7.69
N GLU A 173 0.05 6.32 8.11
CA GLU A 173 -0.14 6.64 9.52
C GLU A 173 -1.32 5.86 10.12
N ASN A 174 -2.44 5.78 9.39
CA ASN A 174 -3.62 5.02 9.80
C ASN A 174 -3.34 3.51 9.90
N ALA A 175 -2.50 2.96 9.02
CA ALA A 175 -2.15 1.54 9.02
C ALA A 175 -1.36 1.14 10.26
N VAL A 176 -0.49 2.02 10.77
CA VAL A 176 0.40 1.71 11.90
C VAL A 176 -0.16 2.13 13.25
N ASN A 177 -1.00 3.18 13.31
CA ASN A 177 -1.61 3.68 14.54
C ASN A 177 -2.88 2.88 14.90
N ARG A 178 -2.73 1.59 15.14
CA ARG A 178 -3.82 0.67 15.51
C ARG A 178 -3.60 0.06 16.89
N GLU A 179 -4.70 -0.25 17.56
CA GLU A 179 -4.66 -0.98 18.82
C GLU A 179 -4.25 -2.43 18.60
N ILE A 180 -3.62 -3.05 19.59
CA ILE A 180 -3.14 -4.45 19.48
C ILE A 180 -4.27 -5.43 19.13
N SER A 181 -5.49 -5.16 19.60
CA SER A 181 -6.67 -6.01 19.33
C SER A 181 -7.06 -6.05 17.86
N GLU A 182 -6.81 -4.97 17.09
CA GLU A 182 -7.11 -4.94 15.66
C GLU A 182 -6.15 -5.80 14.85
N TRP A 183 -4.91 -5.94 15.30
CA TRP A 183 -3.90 -6.79 14.66
C TRP A 183 -4.16 -8.29 14.84
N LYS A 184 -5.05 -8.67 15.77
CA LYS A 184 -5.44 -10.06 16.01
C LYS A 184 -6.59 -10.43 15.08
N GLN A 185 -6.57 -11.67 14.58
CA GLN A 185 -7.69 -12.17 13.81
C GLN A 185 -8.98 -12.08 14.65
N PRO A 186 -10.06 -11.47 14.12
CA PRO A 186 -11.32 -11.40 14.85
C PRO A 186 -11.84 -12.82 15.11
N VAL A 187 -12.36 -13.04 16.32
CA VAL A 187 -13.05 -14.29 16.64
C VAL A 187 -14.34 -14.31 15.82
N ASP A 188 -14.46 -15.28 14.92
CA ASP A 188 -15.57 -15.40 13.97
C ASP A 188 -16.86 -15.75 14.73
N ASN A 189 -17.62 -14.75 15.17
CA ASN A 189 -18.90 -14.92 15.88
C ASN A 189 -20.05 -15.38 14.96
N LYS A 190 -19.77 -16.17 13.92
CA LYS A 190 -20.77 -16.67 12.96
C LYS A 190 -21.56 -17.89 13.44
N ALA A 191 -21.36 -18.34 14.68
CA ALA A 191 -22.05 -19.49 15.25
C ALA A 191 -22.75 -19.20 16.59
N THR A 192 -23.41 -18.04 16.73
CA THR A 192 -24.48 -17.93 17.73
C THR A 192 -25.79 -18.38 17.05
N PRO A 193 -26.31 -19.59 17.32
CA PRO A 193 -27.65 -19.94 16.85
C PRO A 193 -28.62 -18.90 17.38
N LEU A 194 -29.45 -18.34 16.49
CA LEU A 194 -30.53 -17.42 16.86
C LEU A 194 -31.35 -18.07 17.99
N PRO A 195 -31.57 -17.41 19.15
CA PRO A 195 -32.46 -17.94 20.16
C PRO A 195 -33.86 -18.09 19.53
N SER A 196 -34.28 -19.33 19.31
CA SER A 196 -35.63 -19.67 18.87
C SER A 196 -36.59 -19.49 20.04
N ILE A 197 -36.95 -18.25 20.35
CA ILE A 197 -38.02 -17.97 21.33
C ILE A 197 -38.80 -16.72 20.90
N LEU A 198 -39.63 -16.88 19.88
CA LEU A 198 -40.84 -16.06 19.76
C LEU A 198 -42.02 -16.96 20.17
N PRO A 199 -42.63 -16.77 21.35
CA PRO A 199 -43.88 -17.46 21.67
C PRO A 199 -44.97 -16.97 20.69
N LEU A 200 -45.60 -17.93 20.01
CA LEU A 200 -46.74 -17.71 19.12
C LEU A 200 -47.90 -17.08 19.92
N PRO A 201 -48.54 -15.99 19.46
CA PRO A 201 -49.69 -15.43 20.17
C PRO A 201 -50.85 -16.43 20.14
N THR A 202 -51.35 -16.79 21.32
CA THR A 202 -52.54 -17.61 21.48
C THR A 202 -53.77 -16.79 21.05
N PRO A 203 -54.67 -17.32 20.20
CA PRO A 203 -55.89 -16.60 19.87
C PRO A 203 -56.84 -16.59 21.07
N THR A 204 -57.08 -15.40 21.62
CA THR A 204 -58.13 -15.16 22.62
C THR A 204 -59.49 -15.31 21.93
N ASN A 205 -60.19 -16.41 22.23
CA ASN A 205 -61.56 -16.62 21.81
C ASN A 205 -62.48 -15.79 22.72
N SER A 206 -63.11 -14.74 22.17
CA SER A 206 -64.17 -13.99 22.86
C SER A 206 -65.52 -14.50 22.40
N LYS A 207 -66.25 -15.06 23.37
CA LYS A 207 -67.70 -15.34 23.48
C LYS A 207 -68.51 -15.57 22.20
#